data_AF-A0A060HJW7-F1
#
_entry.id   AF-A0A060HJW7-F1
#
_cell.length_a   1.000
_cell.length_b   1.000
_cell.length_c   1.000
_cell.angle_alpha   90.00
_cell.angle_beta   90.00
_cell.angle_gamma   90.00
#
_symmetry.space_group_name_H-M   'P 1'
#
loop_
_entity.id
_entity.type
_entity.pdbx_description
1 polymer ?
#
loop_
_entity_poly.entity_id
_entity_poly.type
_entity_poly.pdbx_seq_one_letter_code
_entity_poly.pdbx_strand_id
1 'polypeptide(L)'
;MAGTRFAVYAAIAVAASVALIAVSLSVVPALTTSALSQGEEKRVVAFEQRYNYSLGKETWAARSLKLGDIKPDSYVVILNPFSTDMGNFVRQKIASAASDKVQQFWAKTEPYSHYNLVRLPAWLGGQKDDVSSLRAYSAIAISSGCLSRYWGDGRWAIEDPCHGDRYRPWDGFAFEGPAAVGITSYSVPGTAEPVALATLALSVDKDGYITAKKPDLSANGAAGQGRRLSQDELSESNAEMLAAASQSAGYALPFPTSASGKALATIKPAQVQWNVRVTGDLRAFAALYVDYSTFNYDRIEIAAYPVESYPDLALGDPPADLAKNMLNAAPSEGQHVKSGPGIAGRYAVLVANEGPDPGYAEAKLWGKGTDGTDLFVTITATGMTMDELTSLAKSLGLGPED
;
A
#
# COMPACT_ATOMS: atom_id res chain seq x y z
N MET A 1 78.29 -4.28 -20.37
CA MET A 1 77.36 -3.70 -19.36
C MET A 1 76.06 -3.14 -19.94
N ALA A 2 75.70 -3.37 -21.22
CA ALA A 2 74.44 -2.91 -21.80
C ALA A 2 73.28 -3.92 -21.66
N GLY A 3 73.57 -5.22 -21.56
CA GLY A 3 72.54 -6.27 -21.53
C GLY A 3 71.74 -6.37 -20.22
N THR A 4 72.33 -6.03 -19.08
CA THR A 4 71.66 -6.16 -17.77
C THR A 4 70.61 -5.08 -17.53
N ARG A 5 70.78 -3.88 -18.09
CA ARG A 5 69.78 -2.81 -17.98
C ARG A 5 68.55 -3.10 -18.83
N PHE A 6 68.72 -3.72 -19.99
CA PHE A 6 67.60 -4.07 -20.88
C PHE A 6 66.68 -5.14 -20.28
N ALA A 7 67.23 -6.14 -19.59
CA ALA A 7 66.45 -7.18 -18.94
C ALA A 7 65.58 -6.64 -17.79
N VAL A 8 66.09 -5.67 -17.03
CA VAL A 8 65.35 -5.06 -15.91
C VAL A 8 64.17 -4.23 -16.42
N TYR A 9 64.34 -3.46 -17.50
CA TYR A 9 63.24 -2.68 -18.08
C TYR A 9 62.15 -3.58 -18.70
N ALA A 10 62.54 -4.69 -19.34
CA ALA A 10 61.57 -5.65 -19.89
C ALA A 10 60.73 -6.31 -18.78
N ALA A 11 61.34 -6.69 -17.66
CA ALA A 11 60.63 -7.29 -16.54
C ALA A 11 59.61 -6.33 -15.88
N ILE A 12 59.98 -5.05 -15.73
CA ILE A 12 59.10 -4.02 -15.17
C ILE A 12 57.91 -3.74 -16.11
N ALA A 13 58.14 -3.69 -17.42
CA ALA A 13 57.07 -3.46 -18.40
C ALA A 13 56.04 -4.60 -18.43
N VAL A 14 56.49 -5.85 -18.30
CA VAL A 14 55.60 -7.02 -18.23
C VAL A 14 54.80 -7.02 -16.92
N ALA A 15 55.44 -6.74 -15.79
CA ALA A 15 54.75 -6.66 -14.50
C ALA A 15 53.68 -5.54 -14.46
N ALA A 16 53.99 -4.37 -15.03
CA ALA A 16 53.03 -3.27 -15.14
C ALA A 16 51.85 -3.62 -16.06
N SER A 17 52.10 -4.33 -17.16
CA SER A 17 51.06 -4.76 -18.10
C SER A 17 50.13 -5.82 -17.50
N VAL A 18 50.67 -6.78 -16.74
CA VAL A 18 49.89 -7.80 -16.04
C VAL A 18 49.04 -7.18 -14.93
N ALA A 19 49.56 -6.19 -14.19
CA ALA A 19 48.79 -5.45 -13.19
C ALA A 19 47.65 -4.63 -13.82
N LEU A 20 47.89 -3.97 -14.96
CA LEU A 20 46.86 -3.23 -15.69
C LEU A 20 45.76 -4.16 -16.26
N ILE A 21 46.13 -5.33 -16.77
CA ILE A 21 45.18 -6.33 -17.25
C ILE A 21 44.36 -6.90 -16.08
N ALA A 22 44.98 -7.20 -14.93
CA ALA A 22 44.28 -7.67 -13.74
C ALA A 22 43.32 -6.64 -13.14
N VAL A 23 43.68 -5.34 -13.16
CA VAL A 23 42.78 -4.24 -12.74
C VAL A 23 41.65 -4.04 -13.76
N SER A 24 41.91 -4.17 -15.07
CA SER A 24 40.85 -4.11 -16.08
C SER A 24 39.88 -5.29 -15.97
N LEU A 25 40.34 -6.50 -15.64
CA LEU A 25 39.48 -7.68 -15.49
C LEU A 25 38.70 -7.72 -14.17
N SER A 26 39.13 -6.98 -13.13
CA SER A 26 38.43 -6.91 -11.84
C SER A 26 37.49 -5.72 -11.70
N VAL A 27 37.71 -4.63 -12.44
CA VAL A 27 36.86 -3.42 -12.39
C VAL A 27 35.78 -3.42 -13.49
N VAL A 28 35.99 -4.10 -14.62
CA VAL A 28 35.09 -4.03 -15.78
C VAL A 28 33.84 -4.93 -15.69
N PRO A 29 33.80 -6.10 -15.02
CA PRO A 29 32.56 -6.86 -14.88
C PRO A 29 31.48 -6.12 -14.06
N ALA A 30 31.86 -5.11 -13.28
CA ALA A 30 30.93 -4.33 -12.46
C ALA A 30 30.29 -3.14 -13.20
N LEU A 31 30.77 -2.75 -14.40
CA LEU A 31 30.38 -1.46 -15.00
C LEU A 31 29.99 -1.49 -16.48
N THR A 32 30.07 -2.63 -17.18
CA THR A 32 29.65 -2.70 -18.59
C THR A 32 28.94 -4.01 -18.94
N THR A 33 27.66 -4.11 -18.62
CA THR A 33 26.68 -4.93 -19.36
C THR A 33 25.44 -4.08 -19.65
N SER A 34 25.68 -2.95 -20.33
CA SER A 34 24.63 -2.05 -20.82
C SER A 34 24.62 -2.14 -22.35
N ALA A 35 23.98 -3.19 -22.89
CA ALA A 35 23.74 -3.31 -24.32
C ALA A 35 22.37 -3.96 -24.55
N LEU A 36 21.38 -3.11 -24.85
CA LEU A 36 20.17 -3.38 -25.64
C LEU A 36 19.51 -4.74 -25.42
N SER A 37 18.76 -4.87 -24.32
CA SER A 37 17.70 -5.87 -24.21
C SER A 37 16.41 -5.19 -23.76
N GLN A 38 15.27 -5.58 -24.36
CA GLN A 38 14.04 -5.61 -23.59
C GLN A 38 14.36 -6.43 -22.32
N GLY A 39 14.33 -5.80 -21.15
CA GLY A 39 14.80 -6.40 -19.89
C GLY A 39 15.97 -5.70 -19.20
N GLU A 40 16.25 -4.43 -19.48
CA GLU A 40 17.22 -3.65 -18.69
C GLU A 40 16.74 -3.54 -17.22
N GLU A 41 17.35 -4.36 -16.34
CA GLU A 41 17.16 -4.32 -14.89
C GLU A 41 18.35 -3.61 -14.22
N LYS A 42 18.05 -2.75 -13.25
CA LYS A 42 19.07 -2.01 -12.48
C LYS A 42 18.81 -2.13 -11.00
N ARG A 43 19.87 -2.27 -10.20
CA ARG A 43 19.78 -2.25 -8.74
C ARG A 43 19.21 -0.91 -8.29
N VAL A 44 18.27 -0.96 -7.35
CA VAL A 44 17.75 0.25 -6.70
C VAL A 44 18.77 0.78 -5.71
N VAL A 45 18.80 2.09 -5.53
CA VAL A 45 19.63 2.76 -4.52
C VAL A 45 18.70 3.55 -3.61
N ALA A 46 18.75 3.23 -2.32
CA ALA A 46 18.05 3.98 -1.30
C ALA A 46 18.92 5.06 -0.69
N PHE A 47 18.26 6.14 -0.28
CA PHE A 47 18.83 7.22 0.48
C PHE A 47 18.26 7.17 1.89
N GLU A 48 19.14 7.04 2.88
CA GLU A 48 18.77 6.96 4.29
C GLU A 48 19.32 8.17 5.04
N GLN A 49 18.43 8.89 5.70
CA GLN A 49 18.74 9.94 6.65
C GLN A 49 18.65 9.35 8.06
N ARG A 50 19.72 9.47 8.85
CA ARG A 50 19.76 8.99 10.25
C ARG A 50 20.32 10.08 11.14
N TYR A 51 19.64 10.38 12.24
CA TYR A 51 20.18 11.25 13.27
C TYR A 51 21.23 10.50 14.09
N ASN A 52 22.45 11.01 14.11
CA ASN A 52 23.54 10.47 14.93
C ASN A 52 23.60 11.25 16.25
N TYR A 53 23.03 10.67 17.31
CA TYR A 53 22.98 11.28 18.64
C TYR A 53 24.38 11.58 19.21
N SER A 54 25.37 10.73 18.96
CA SER A 54 26.74 10.94 19.45
C SER A 54 27.42 12.15 18.80
N LEU A 55 27.08 12.45 17.55
CA LEU A 55 27.61 13.60 16.81
C LEU A 55 26.68 14.82 16.85
N GLY A 56 25.48 14.69 17.44
CA GLY A 56 24.46 15.74 17.45
C GLY A 56 24.03 16.20 16.05
N LYS A 57 24.20 15.37 15.02
CA LYS A 57 23.95 15.75 13.62
C LYS A 57 23.33 14.64 12.80
N GLU A 58 22.68 15.02 11.71
CA GLU A 58 22.17 14.10 10.71
C GLU A 58 23.30 13.52 9.86
N THR A 59 23.12 12.27 9.47
CA THR A 59 24.00 11.54 8.57
C THR A 59 23.20 10.96 7.41
N TRP A 60 23.78 11.00 6.23
CA TRP A 60 23.18 10.55 4.99
C TRP A 60 24.00 9.42 4.40
N ALA A 61 23.33 8.35 3.97
CA ALA A 61 23.94 7.23 3.29
C ALA A 61 23.14 6.87 2.04
N ALA A 62 23.83 6.42 0.99
CA ALA A 62 23.22 5.88 -0.19
C ALA A 62 23.76 4.47 -0.47
N ARG A 63 22.87 3.50 -0.61
CA ARG A 63 23.27 2.09 -0.78
C ARG A 63 22.26 1.29 -1.58
N SER A 64 22.74 0.23 -2.23
CA SER A 64 21.85 -0.80 -2.76
C SER A 64 21.20 -1.57 -1.61
N LEU A 65 19.96 -1.98 -1.84
CA LEU A 65 19.16 -2.68 -0.84
C LEU A 65 19.05 -4.17 -1.17
N LYS A 66 19.15 -5.00 -0.15
CA LYS A 66 18.71 -6.39 -0.17
C LYS A 66 17.29 -6.50 0.37
N LEU A 67 16.63 -7.60 0.04
CA LEU A 67 15.24 -7.84 0.45
C LEU A 67 15.03 -7.75 1.97
N GLY A 68 15.94 -8.31 2.77
CA GLY A 68 15.89 -8.26 4.23
C GLY A 68 16.20 -6.90 4.86
N ASP A 69 16.62 -5.90 4.09
CA ASP A 69 17.02 -4.59 4.63
C ASP A 69 15.83 -3.70 5.01
N ILE A 70 14.65 -3.99 4.46
CA ILE A 70 13.42 -3.23 4.69
C ILE A 70 12.52 -4.06 5.59
N LYS A 71 12.05 -3.49 6.70
CA LYS A 71 11.14 -4.17 7.62
C LYS A 71 9.72 -4.20 7.05
N PRO A 72 8.89 -5.21 7.36
CA PRO A 72 7.46 -5.14 7.07
C PRO A 72 6.85 -3.85 7.62
N ASP A 73 5.82 -3.34 6.94
CA ASP A 73 5.12 -2.11 7.33
C ASP A 73 6.06 -0.88 7.40
N SER A 74 6.99 -0.80 6.45
CA SER A 74 7.94 0.31 6.37
C SER A 74 8.27 0.67 4.92
N TYR A 75 8.96 1.79 4.74
CA TYR A 75 9.41 2.22 3.43
C TYR A 75 10.78 2.86 3.52
N VAL A 76 11.40 2.98 2.35
CA VAL A 76 12.61 3.75 2.10
C VAL A 76 12.43 4.51 0.79
N VAL A 77 13.06 5.67 0.68
CA VAL A 77 13.04 6.43 -0.58
C VAL A 77 14.19 5.96 -1.45
N ILE A 78 13.87 5.59 -2.69
CA ILE A 78 14.84 5.22 -3.70
C ILE A 78 14.86 6.25 -4.83
N LEU A 79 15.99 6.30 -5.53
CA LEU A 79 16.10 7.05 -6.78
C LEU A 79 15.75 6.14 -7.96
N ASN A 80 14.95 6.64 -8.90
CA ASN A 80 14.61 5.95 -10.13
C ASN A 80 15.89 5.49 -10.85
N PRO A 81 16.14 4.18 -11.00
CA PRO A 81 17.38 3.68 -11.58
C PRO A 81 17.63 4.09 -13.04
N PHE A 82 16.59 4.59 -13.71
CA PHE A 82 16.60 4.98 -15.11
C PHE A 82 16.61 6.49 -15.31
N SER A 83 16.63 7.30 -14.25
CA SER A 83 16.69 8.76 -14.36
C SER A 83 18.09 9.29 -14.62
N THR A 84 18.18 10.53 -15.10
CA THR A 84 19.45 11.26 -15.25
C THR A 84 20.20 11.39 -13.93
N ASP A 85 19.48 11.53 -12.82
CA ASP A 85 20.06 11.61 -11.48
C ASP A 85 20.81 10.33 -11.11
N MET A 86 20.27 9.15 -11.46
CA MET A 86 21.01 7.90 -11.24
C MET A 86 22.30 7.85 -12.07
N GLY A 87 22.28 8.36 -13.30
CA GLY A 87 23.49 8.52 -14.11
C GLY A 87 24.52 9.43 -13.43
N ASN A 88 24.08 10.53 -12.82
CA ASN A 88 24.94 11.43 -12.04
C ASN A 88 25.47 10.76 -10.76
N PHE A 89 24.63 10.00 -10.05
CA PHE A 89 24.99 9.26 -8.85
C PHE A 89 26.20 8.34 -9.11
N VAL A 90 26.13 7.56 -10.20
CA VAL A 90 27.20 6.64 -10.61
C VAL A 90 28.46 7.41 -11.02
N ARG A 91 28.34 8.41 -11.91
CA ARG A 91 29.48 9.20 -12.40
C ARG A 91 30.24 9.90 -11.28
N GLN A 92 29.53 10.44 -10.29
CA GLN A 92 30.12 11.19 -9.18
C GLN A 92 30.56 10.31 -8.00
N LYS A 93 30.40 8.98 -8.13
CA LYS A 93 30.74 7.96 -7.11
C LYS A 93 30.10 8.27 -5.75
N ILE A 94 28.81 8.60 -5.75
CA ILE A 94 28.09 9.02 -4.54
C ILE A 94 27.95 7.88 -3.52
N ALA A 95 27.83 6.62 -3.97
CA ALA A 95 27.72 5.45 -3.08
C ALA A 95 28.87 5.32 -2.07
N SER A 96 30.07 5.79 -2.41
CA SER A 96 31.26 5.75 -1.56
C SER A 96 31.65 7.12 -1.01
N ALA A 97 30.77 8.11 -1.12
CA ALA A 97 31.04 9.48 -0.70
C ALA A 97 30.80 9.67 0.80
N ALA A 98 31.40 10.72 1.36
CA ALA A 98 31.08 11.17 2.72
C ALA A 98 29.63 11.68 2.81
N SER A 99 29.05 11.58 4.00
CA SER A 99 27.66 11.98 4.32
C SER A 99 27.26 13.32 3.72
N ASP A 100 28.07 14.37 3.90
CA ASP A 100 27.73 15.73 3.43
C ASP A 100 27.60 15.78 1.90
N LYS A 101 28.40 14.97 1.17
CA LYS A 101 28.31 14.88 -0.30
C LYS A 101 27.08 14.07 -0.73
N VAL A 102 26.68 13.04 0.02
CA VAL A 102 25.43 12.32 -0.21
C VAL A 102 24.22 13.25 0.00
N GLN A 103 24.22 14.02 1.09
CA GLN A 103 23.19 15.01 1.38
C GLN A 103 23.10 16.09 0.30
N GLN A 104 24.23 16.66 -0.11
CA GLN A 104 24.27 17.68 -1.18
C GLN A 104 23.81 17.13 -2.53
N PHE A 105 24.12 15.86 -2.83
CA PHE A 105 23.61 15.20 -4.01
C PHE A 105 22.09 15.06 -3.92
N TRP A 106 21.58 14.49 -2.83
CA TRP A 106 20.15 14.30 -2.60
C TRP A 106 19.36 15.60 -2.74
N ALA A 107 19.83 16.68 -2.10
CA ALA A 107 19.21 18.00 -2.15
C ALA A 107 19.11 18.62 -3.57
N LYS A 108 19.86 18.08 -4.54
CA LYS A 108 19.86 18.53 -5.95
C LYS A 108 19.14 17.57 -6.90
N THR A 109 18.70 16.41 -6.41
CA THR A 109 17.98 15.45 -7.25
C THR A 109 16.60 15.97 -7.59
N GLU A 110 16.13 15.66 -8.80
CA GLU A 110 14.79 16.05 -9.25
C GLU A 110 13.74 15.26 -8.45
N PRO A 111 12.72 15.91 -7.86
CA PRO A 111 11.68 15.22 -7.10
C PRO A 111 10.99 14.09 -7.89
N TYR A 112 10.79 14.27 -9.20
CA TYR A 112 10.20 13.25 -10.09
C TYR A 112 11.08 12.00 -10.26
N SER A 113 12.34 12.03 -9.82
CA SER A 113 13.20 10.86 -9.74
C SER A 113 12.97 10.03 -8.48
N HIS A 114 12.15 10.48 -7.51
CA HIS A 114 11.99 9.81 -6.23
C HIS A 114 10.85 8.78 -6.26
N TYR A 115 11.09 7.62 -5.65
CA TYR A 115 10.11 6.56 -5.49
C TYR A 115 10.09 6.08 -4.02
N ASN A 116 8.89 5.83 -3.51
CA ASN A 116 8.67 5.11 -2.26
C ASN A 116 8.81 3.61 -2.53
N LEU A 117 9.86 2.97 -2.01
CA LEU A 117 9.99 1.52 -1.95
C LEU A 117 9.38 1.04 -0.64
N VAL A 118 8.15 0.53 -0.72
CA VAL A 118 7.33 0.09 0.40
C VAL A 118 7.48 -1.41 0.54
N ARG A 119 7.74 -1.89 1.77
CA ARG A 119 7.48 -3.27 2.13
C ARG A 119 6.11 -3.32 2.79
N LEU A 120 5.22 -4.13 2.23
CA LEU A 120 3.82 -4.20 2.65
C LEU A 120 3.69 -4.49 4.15
N PRO A 121 2.54 -4.16 4.76
CA PRO A 121 2.21 -4.66 6.08
C PRO A 121 2.24 -6.19 6.13
N ALA A 122 2.50 -6.74 7.31
CA ALA A 122 2.56 -8.19 7.50
C ALA A 122 1.29 -8.90 7.00
N TRP A 123 0.13 -8.30 7.26
CA TRP A 123 -1.18 -8.83 6.89
C TRP A 123 -1.51 -8.74 5.38
N LEU A 124 -0.71 -8.00 4.60
CA LEU A 124 -0.73 -8.00 3.13
C LEU A 124 0.41 -8.84 2.52
N GLY A 125 1.07 -9.69 3.32
CA GLY A 125 2.18 -10.52 2.85
C GLY A 125 3.56 -9.85 2.96
N GLY A 126 3.68 -8.75 3.70
CA GLY A 126 4.95 -8.08 3.96
C GLY A 126 6.05 -8.95 4.58
N GLN A 127 5.67 -10.03 5.26
CA GLN A 127 6.61 -10.98 5.88
C GLN A 127 7.28 -11.94 4.89
N LYS A 128 6.78 -12.03 3.64
CA LYS A 128 7.36 -12.92 2.64
C LYS A 128 8.80 -12.49 2.33
N ASP A 129 9.69 -13.46 2.17
CA ASP A 129 11.08 -13.25 1.74
C ASP A 129 11.22 -13.37 0.22
N ASP A 130 10.27 -12.78 -0.50
CA ASP A 130 10.33 -12.59 -1.94
C ASP A 130 9.86 -11.19 -2.35
N VAL A 131 10.00 -10.87 -3.63
CA VAL A 131 9.65 -9.56 -4.20
C VAL A 131 8.15 -9.23 -4.09
N SER A 132 7.27 -10.21 -3.88
CA SER A 132 5.82 -9.96 -3.71
C SER A 132 5.51 -9.17 -2.43
N SER A 133 6.44 -9.12 -1.47
CA SER A 133 6.34 -8.28 -0.27
C SER A 133 6.64 -6.79 -0.52
N LEU A 134 7.15 -6.43 -1.70
CA LEU A 134 7.60 -5.07 -2.03
C LEU A 134 6.73 -4.40 -3.09
N ARG A 135 6.65 -3.08 -3.02
CA ARG A 135 6.06 -2.21 -4.04
C ARG A 135 6.92 -0.96 -4.20
N ALA A 136 7.03 -0.44 -5.42
CA ALA A 136 7.74 0.81 -5.69
C ALA A 136 6.81 1.78 -6.43
N TYR A 137 6.47 2.89 -5.77
CA TYR A 137 5.59 3.93 -6.31
C TYR A 137 6.33 5.24 -6.45
N SER A 138 5.98 6.06 -7.44
CA SER A 138 6.46 7.44 -7.50
C SER A 138 6.15 8.14 -6.18
N ALA A 139 7.12 8.88 -5.67
CA ALA A 139 6.94 9.70 -4.46
C ALA A 139 6.25 11.03 -4.78
N ILE A 140 5.72 11.21 -5.99
CA ILE A 140 5.02 12.43 -6.41
C ILE A 140 3.53 12.16 -6.48
N ALA A 141 2.75 12.87 -5.68
CA ALA A 141 1.30 12.83 -5.66
C ALA A 141 0.71 13.27 -7.01
N ILE A 142 -0.33 12.58 -7.46
CA ILE A 142 -0.91 12.73 -8.80
C ILE A 142 -1.62 14.07 -8.97
N SER A 143 -2.35 14.53 -7.95
CA SER A 143 -3.15 15.75 -8.06
C SER A 143 -2.33 17.03 -7.90
N SER A 144 -1.27 16.97 -7.10
CA SER A 144 -0.61 18.16 -6.56
C SER A 144 0.87 18.30 -6.93
N GLY A 145 1.51 17.21 -7.36
CA GLY A 145 2.96 17.19 -7.58
C GLY A 145 3.79 17.25 -6.28
N CYS A 146 3.16 17.18 -5.10
CA CYS A 146 3.86 17.17 -3.82
C CYS A 146 4.53 15.82 -3.53
N LEU A 147 5.56 15.84 -2.68
CA LEU A 147 6.21 14.62 -2.21
C LEU A 147 5.29 13.87 -1.24
N SER A 148 4.82 12.71 -1.67
CA SER A 148 4.06 11.76 -0.86
C SER A 148 4.98 10.75 -0.19
N ARG A 149 4.52 10.20 0.93
CA ARG A 149 5.24 9.12 1.62
C ARG A 149 4.30 8.07 2.18
N TYR A 150 4.84 6.88 2.39
CA TYR A 150 4.14 5.81 3.07
C TYR A 150 4.11 6.01 4.58
N TRP A 151 2.97 5.69 5.19
CA TRP A 151 2.75 5.72 6.63
C TRP A 151 2.25 4.35 7.13
N GLY A 152 3.17 3.57 7.70
CA GLY A 152 2.89 2.25 8.29
C GLY A 152 2.43 2.28 9.76
N ASP A 153 2.25 3.46 10.35
CA ASP A 153 1.91 3.65 11.76
C ASP A 153 0.41 3.44 12.08
N GLY A 154 -0.21 2.43 11.46
CA GLY A 154 -1.65 2.17 11.54
C GLY A 154 -2.50 2.93 10.52
N ARG A 155 -1.88 3.83 9.73
CA ARG A 155 -2.53 4.48 8.59
C ARG A 155 -2.57 3.59 7.35
N TRP A 156 -1.51 2.81 7.14
CA TRP A 156 -1.30 1.90 6.02
C TRP A 156 -1.67 2.50 4.66
N ALA A 157 -1.21 3.73 4.43
CA ALA A 157 -1.48 4.48 3.21
C ALA A 157 -0.24 5.26 2.77
N ILE A 158 -0.14 5.53 1.48
CA ILE A 158 0.76 6.56 0.95
C ILE A 158 -0.04 7.85 0.94
N GLU A 159 0.46 8.92 1.54
CA GLU A 159 -0.31 10.14 1.76
C GLU A 159 0.41 11.36 1.16
N ASP A 160 -0.35 12.20 0.47
CA ASP A 160 0.05 13.54 0.06
C ASP A 160 -0.24 14.55 1.20
N PRO A 161 0.79 15.20 1.78
CA PRO A 161 0.59 16.20 2.82
C PRO A 161 -0.07 17.50 2.31
N CYS A 162 -0.09 17.76 1.00
CA CYS A 162 -0.57 19.03 0.46
C CYS A 162 -2.10 19.08 0.35
N HIS A 163 -2.71 18.04 -0.23
CA HIS A 163 -4.15 18.04 -0.50
C HIS A 163 -4.87 16.80 0.05
N GLY A 164 -4.17 15.95 0.81
CA GLY A 164 -4.78 14.81 1.48
C GLY A 164 -5.11 13.64 0.55
N ASP A 165 -4.48 13.55 -0.62
CA ASP A 165 -4.59 12.33 -1.42
C ASP A 165 -4.07 11.13 -0.62
N ARG A 166 -4.79 10.02 -0.67
CA ARG A 166 -4.35 8.76 -0.08
C ARG A 166 -4.39 7.65 -1.10
N TYR A 167 -3.33 6.87 -1.11
CA TYR A 167 -3.12 5.79 -2.05
C TYR A 167 -2.92 4.46 -1.33
N ARG A 168 -3.49 3.40 -1.88
CA ARG A 168 -3.32 2.05 -1.38
C ARG A 168 -1.87 1.60 -1.51
N PRO A 169 -1.25 1.04 -0.46
CA PRO A 169 0.08 0.45 -0.58
C PRO A 169 0.10 -0.81 -1.45
N TRP A 170 -1.06 -1.44 -1.68
CA TRP A 170 -1.19 -2.69 -2.43
C TRP A 170 -0.90 -2.51 -3.94
N ASP A 171 -1.49 -1.48 -4.55
CA ASP A 171 -1.47 -1.25 -6.00
C ASP A 171 -1.30 0.23 -6.41
N GLY A 172 -1.19 1.14 -5.42
CA GLY A 172 -1.03 2.57 -5.62
C GLY A 172 -2.34 3.30 -5.94
N PHE A 173 -3.49 2.63 -5.87
CA PHE A 173 -4.80 3.21 -6.20
C PHE A 173 -5.16 4.38 -5.28
N ALA A 174 -5.56 5.51 -5.87
CA ALA A 174 -6.01 6.71 -5.16
C ALA A 174 -7.45 6.52 -4.67
N PHE A 175 -7.66 6.50 -3.37
CA PHE A 175 -8.97 6.21 -2.77
C PHE A 175 -9.52 7.35 -1.90
N GLU A 176 -8.71 8.36 -1.61
CA GLU A 176 -9.12 9.58 -0.91
C GLU A 176 -8.41 10.80 -1.53
N GLY A 177 -9.02 11.97 -1.42
CA GLY A 177 -8.49 13.25 -1.95
C GLY A 177 -8.82 13.52 -3.43
N PRO A 178 -8.37 14.66 -3.98
CA PRO A 178 -8.62 15.03 -5.38
C PRO A 178 -8.25 13.97 -6.40
N ALA A 179 -7.17 13.21 -6.18
CA ALA A 179 -6.77 12.14 -7.09
C ALA A 179 -7.83 11.03 -7.18
N ALA A 180 -8.55 10.73 -6.10
CA ALA A 180 -9.58 9.68 -6.07
C ALA A 180 -10.76 9.98 -7.02
N VAL A 181 -11.02 11.25 -7.32
CA VAL A 181 -12.05 11.69 -8.29
C VAL A 181 -11.45 12.01 -9.68
N GLY A 182 -10.22 11.56 -9.94
CA GLY A 182 -9.56 11.68 -11.24
C GLY A 182 -8.85 13.00 -11.50
N ILE A 183 -8.71 13.88 -10.49
CA ILE A 183 -7.97 15.14 -10.66
C ILE A 183 -6.47 14.85 -10.68
N THR A 184 -5.79 15.36 -11.71
CA THR A 184 -4.34 15.23 -11.85
C THR A 184 -3.70 16.61 -11.98
N SER A 185 -2.41 16.74 -11.69
CA SER A 185 -1.66 18.00 -11.76
C SER A 185 -1.61 18.60 -13.17
N TYR A 186 -1.96 17.83 -14.21
CA TYR A 186 -1.94 18.25 -15.61
C TYR A 186 -3.33 18.38 -16.24
N SER A 187 -4.42 18.00 -15.56
CA SER A 187 -5.77 18.04 -16.14
C SER A 187 -6.92 18.07 -15.11
N VAL A 188 -7.98 18.80 -15.46
CA VAL A 188 -9.30 18.89 -14.80
C VAL A 188 -10.31 18.17 -15.74
N PRO A 189 -11.28 17.38 -15.24
CA PRO A 189 -11.49 15.98 -15.64
C PRO A 189 -12.25 15.78 -16.97
N GLY A 190 -11.90 14.69 -17.66
CA GLY A 190 -12.68 14.14 -18.78
C GLY A 190 -13.35 12.80 -18.49
N THR A 191 -12.76 11.94 -17.65
CA THR A 191 -13.34 10.65 -17.26
C THR A 191 -12.95 10.28 -15.82
N ALA A 192 -13.93 9.82 -15.03
CA ALA A 192 -13.78 9.35 -13.64
C ALA A 192 -13.11 7.96 -13.57
N GLU A 193 -12.04 7.76 -14.33
CA GLU A 193 -11.31 6.50 -14.32
C GLU A 193 -10.46 6.39 -13.04
N PRO A 194 -10.44 5.20 -12.40
CA PRO A 194 -9.57 4.95 -11.25
C PRO A 194 -8.11 5.25 -11.58
N VAL A 195 -7.46 6.09 -10.76
CA VAL A 195 -6.06 6.48 -10.95
C VAL A 195 -5.18 5.84 -9.89
N ALA A 196 -3.95 5.52 -10.25
CA ALA A 196 -2.97 4.95 -9.32
C ALA A 196 -1.59 5.62 -9.49
N LEU A 197 -0.76 5.57 -8.46
CA LEU A 197 0.62 6.05 -8.54
C LEU A 197 1.40 5.29 -9.62
N ALA A 198 2.32 5.99 -10.27
CA ALA A 198 3.23 5.35 -11.22
C ALA A 198 4.14 4.34 -10.51
N THR A 199 4.42 3.21 -11.15
CA THR A 199 5.07 2.05 -10.51
C THR A 199 6.42 1.72 -11.12
N LEU A 200 7.30 1.08 -10.36
CA LEU A 200 8.43 0.31 -10.90
C LEU A 200 8.21 -1.18 -10.65
N ALA A 201 8.30 -2.00 -11.69
CA ALA A 201 8.29 -3.45 -11.53
C ALA A 201 9.62 -3.88 -10.92
N LEU A 202 9.55 -4.63 -9.82
CA LEU A 202 10.70 -5.05 -9.02
C LEU A 202 11.09 -6.51 -9.29
N SER A 203 12.35 -6.82 -9.04
CA SER A 203 12.91 -8.18 -9.02
C SER A 203 14.00 -8.26 -7.94
N VAL A 204 14.54 -9.46 -7.73
CA VAL A 204 15.71 -9.69 -6.88
C VAL A 204 16.76 -10.41 -7.70
N ASP A 205 17.98 -9.88 -7.72
CA ASP A 205 19.08 -10.50 -8.45
C ASP A 205 19.68 -11.70 -7.68
N LYS A 206 20.59 -12.42 -8.35
CA LYS A 206 21.27 -13.60 -7.79
C LYS A 206 22.06 -13.34 -6.49
N ASP A 207 22.39 -12.09 -6.18
CA ASP A 207 23.15 -11.69 -4.99
C ASP A 207 22.21 -11.20 -3.85
N GLY A 208 20.89 -11.26 -4.10
CA GLY A 208 19.83 -10.86 -3.17
C GLY A 208 19.52 -9.36 -3.16
N TYR A 209 20.05 -8.59 -4.12
CA TYR A 209 19.75 -7.16 -4.21
C TYR A 209 18.46 -6.91 -4.97
N ILE A 210 17.72 -5.90 -4.53
CA ILE A 210 16.51 -5.45 -5.18
C ILE A 210 16.89 -4.71 -6.48
N THR A 211 16.23 -5.10 -7.56
CA THR A 211 16.37 -4.53 -8.89
C THR A 211 15.02 -4.01 -9.38
N ALA A 212 15.04 -3.03 -10.28
CA ALA A 212 13.86 -2.53 -10.97
C ALA A 212 14.03 -2.69 -12.48
N LYS A 213 12.94 -3.01 -13.16
CA LYS A 213 12.84 -3.01 -14.62
C LYS A 213 12.55 -1.60 -15.13
N LYS A 214 13.06 -1.31 -16.33
CA LYS A 214 12.71 -0.06 -17.02
C LYS A 214 11.18 0.01 -17.18
N PRO A 215 10.52 1.11 -16.75
CA PRO A 215 9.07 1.19 -16.82
C PRO A 215 8.59 1.31 -18.27
N ASP A 216 7.50 0.63 -18.58
CA ASP A 216 6.66 0.95 -19.72
C ASP A 216 5.70 2.07 -19.29
N LEU A 217 5.92 3.28 -19.77
CA LEU A 217 5.14 4.45 -19.33
C LEU A 217 3.63 4.31 -19.61
N SER A 218 3.24 3.49 -20.60
CA SER A 218 1.83 3.27 -20.91
C SER A 218 1.13 2.41 -19.85
N ALA A 219 1.82 1.41 -19.31
CA ALA A 219 1.30 0.49 -18.30
C ALA A 219 1.62 0.94 -16.86
N ASN A 220 2.86 1.37 -16.63
CA ASN A 220 3.37 1.75 -15.32
C ASN A 220 3.13 3.21 -14.95
N GLY A 221 2.74 4.05 -15.91
CA GLY A 221 2.53 5.47 -15.70
C GLY A 221 3.82 6.30 -15.62
N ALA A 222 3.64 7.62 -15.52
CA ALA A 222 4.73 8.58 -15.35
C ALA A 222 4.67 9.22 -13.96
N ALA A 223 5.82 9.52 -13.37
CA ALA A 223 5.91 10.21 -12.08
C ALA A 223 5.12 11.53 -12.11
N GLY A 224 4.29 11.77 -11.08
CA GLY A 224 3.38 12.91 -10.98
C GLY A 224 2.16 12.89 -11.91
N GLN A 225 2.09 12.00 -12.90
CA GLN A 225 0.88 11.78 -13.70
C GLN A 225 0.10 10.54 -13.26
N GLY A 226 0.79 9.57 -12.66
CA GLY A 226 0.24 8.29 -12.29
C GLY A 226 -0.01 7.39 -13.50
N ARG A 227 -0.89 6.41 -13.31
CA ARG A 227 -1.41 5.48 -14.31
C ARG A 227 -2.93 5.36 -14.13
N ARG A 228 -3.62 4.81 -15.14
CA ARG A 228 -5.04 4.47 -15.07
C ARG A 228 -5.20 2.98 -14.81
N LEU A 229 -6.16 2.62 -13.98
CA LEU A 229 -6.57 1.22 -13.80
C LEU A 229 -7.84 0.99 -14.61
N SER A 230 -7.88 -0.10 -15.36
CA SER A 230 -9.16 -0.58 -15.89
C SER A 230 -10.04 -1.08 -14.74
N GLN A 231 -11.35 -1.18 -14.96
CA GLN A 231 -12.25 -1.75 -13.95
C GLN A 231 -11.93 -3.22 -13.65
N ASP A 232 -11.49 -3.97 -14.68
CA ASP A 232 -11.07 -5.36 -14.52
C ASP A 232 -9.80 -5.47 -13.67
N GLU A 233 -8.79 -4.62 -13.95
CA GLU A 233 -7.55 -4.56 -13.17
C GLU A 233 -7.82 -4.19 -11.71
N LEU A 234 -8.70 -3.20 -11.48
CA LEU A 234 -9.09 -2.80 -10.13
C LEU A 234 -9.83 -3.93 -9.40
N SER A 235 -10.72 -4.64 -10.09
CA SER A 235 -11.50 -5.75 -9.52
C SER A 235 -10.60 -6.94 -9.16
N GLU A 236 -9.65 -7.29 -10.04
CA GLU A 236 -8.66 -8.34 -9.78
C GLU A 236 -7.76 -7.95 -8.61
N SER A 237 -7.23 -6.72 -8.61
CA SER A 237 -6.41 -6.19 -7.50
C SER A 237 -7.17 -6.24 -6.16
N ASN A 238 -8.45 -5.86 -6.15
CA ASN A 238 -9.31 -5.93 -4.96
C ASN A 238 -9.47 -7.38 -4.46
N ALA A 239 -9.68 -8.34 -5.37
CA ALA A 239 -9.83 -9.74 -5.02
C ALA A 239 -8.54 -10.31 -4.41
N GLU A 240 -7.37 -10.01 -5.00
CA GLU A 240 -6.09 -10.46 -4.47
C GLU A 240 -5.78 -9.85 -3.10
N MET A 241 -6.08 -8.56 -2.91
CA MET A 241 -5.91 -7.88 -1.64
C MET A 241 -6.79 -8.49 -0.54
N LEU A 242 -8.06 -8.78 -0.86
CA LEU A 242 -8.98 -9.46 0.06
C LEU A 242 -8.53 -10.89 0.38
N ALA A 243 -7.98 -11.61 -0.59
CA ALA A 243 -7.44 -12.94 -0.37
C ALA A 243 -6.23 -12.90 0.57
N ALA A 244 -5.31 -11.95 0.38
CA ALA A 244 -4.16 -11.76 1.27
C ALA A 244 -4.59 -11.41 2.70
N ALA A 245 -5.56 -10.51 2.85
CA ALA A 245 -6.11 -10.15 4.15
C ALA A 245 -6.83 -11.33 4.83
N SER A 246 -7.63 -12.09 4.08
CA SER A 246 -8.30 -13.30 4.59
C SER A 246 -7.32 -14.35 5.06
N GLN A 247 -6.25 -14.59 4.28
CA GLN A 247 -5.16 -15.47 4.68
C GLN A 247 -4.51 -15.01 5.99
N SER A 248 -4.29 -13.70 6.16
CA SER A 248 -3.74 -13.15 7.41
C SER A 248 -4.71 -13.23 8.57
N ALA A 249 -6.01 -13.07 8.34
CA ALA A 249 -7.05 -13.16 9.36
C ALA A 249 -7.21 -14.59 9.90
N GLY A 250 -6.86 -15.58 9.05
CA GLY A 250 -7.06 -16.99 9.32
C GLY A 250 -8.49 -17.47 9.02
N TYR A 251 -9.27 -16.67 8.30
CA TYR A 251 -10.64 -16.99 7.87
C TYR A 251 -11.02 -16.18 6.62
N ALA A 252 -12.05 -16.64 5.89
CA ALA A 252 -12.58 -15.96 4.72
C ALA A 252 -13.33 -14.68 5.13
N LEU A 253 -12.78 -13.51 4.78
CA LEU A 253 -13.43 -12.24 5.05
C LEU A 253 -14.70 -12.10 4.19
N PRO A 254 -15.86 -11.71 4.76
CA PRO A 254 -17.12 -11.62 4.03
C PRO A 254 -17.24 -10.35 3.18
N PHE A 255 -16.12 -9.70 2.85
CA PHE A 255 -16.11 -8.43 2.14
C PHE A 255 -16.23 -8.64 0.64
N PRO A 256 -17.20 -8.01 -0.04
CA PRO A 256 -17.25 -8.05 -1.49
C PRO A 256 -16.16 -7.13 -2.11
N THR A 257 -15.81 -7.32 -3.38
CA THR A 257 -14.89 -6.42 -4.10
C THR A 257 -15.54 -5.08 -4.48
N SER A 258 -16.88 -5.02 -4.44
CA SER A 258 -17.70 -3.82 -4.56
C SER A 258 -18.97 -3.94 -3.71
N ALA A 259 -19.50 -2.82 -3.23
CA ALA A 259 -20.71 -2.78 -2.40
C ALA A 259 -21.62 -1.64 -2.87
N SER A 260 -22.85 -1.95 -3.26
CA SER A 260 -23.85 -0.96 -3.71
C SER A 260 -23.30 0.04 -4.75
N GLY A 261 -22.63 -0.49 -5.78
CA GLY A 261 -22.02 0.32 -6.85
C GLY A 261 -20.71 1.03 -6.49
N LYS A 262 -20.24 0.93 -5.24
CA LYS A 262 -18.97 1.50 -4.76
C LYS A 262 -17.86 0.47 -4.81
N ALA A 263 -16.67 0.83 -5.26
CA ALA A 263 -15.54 -0.11 -5.25
C ALA A 263 -14.84 -0.13 -3.89
N LEU A 264 -14.19 -1.25 -3.57
CA LEU A 264 -13.35 -1.36 -2.38
C LEU A 264 -12.21 -0.34 -2.44
N ALA A 265 -12.27 0.65 -1.55
CA ALA A 265 -11.33 1.75 -1.42
C ALA A 265 -10.05 1.29 -0.71
N THR A 266 -10.22 0.64 0.44
CA THR A 266 -9.11 0.09 1.23
C THR A 266 -9.62 -0.99 2.19
N ILE A 267 -8.69 -1.80 2.69
CA ILE A 267 -8.90 -2.74 3.79
C ILE A 267 -7.82 -2.50 4.84
N LYS A 268 -8.15 -2.66 6.12
CA LYS A 268 -7.20 -2.50 7.23
C LYS A 268 -7.60 -3.39 8.41
N PRO A 269 -6.66 -3.78 9.28
CA PRO A 269 -7.00 -4.32 10.58
C PRO A 269 -7.98 -3.40 11.30
N ALA A 270 -9.11 -3.96 11.75
CA ALA A 270 -10.13 -3.20 12.47
C ALA A 270 -9.67 -2.93 13.90
N GLN A 271 -9.81 -1.69 14.33
CA GLN A 271 -9.71 -1.36 15.74
C GLN A 271 -11.07 -1.60 16.37
N VAL A 272 -11.16 -2.57 17.28
CA VAL A 272 -12.35 -2.70 18.12
C VAL A 272 -12.28 -1.64 19.19
N GLN A 273 -13.13 -0.62 19.09
CA GLN A 273 -13.36 0.33 20.18
C GLN A 273 -14.67 -0.03 20.86
N TRP A 274 -14.59 -0.81 21.94
CA TRP A 274 -15.74 -1.13 22.79
C TRP A 274 -15.48 -0.62 24.21
N ASN A 275 -16.35 0.29 24.69
CA ASN A 275 -16.44 0.73 26.08
C ASN A 275 -15.08 1.02 26.77
N VAL A 276 -14.16 1.72 26.08
CA VAL A 276 -12.82 2.19 26.56
C VAL A 276 -11.65 1.21 26.32
N ARG A 277 -11.85 0.00 25.78
CA ARG A 277 -10.72 -0.86 25.34
C ARG A 277 -10.55 -0.81 23.82
N VAL A 278 -9.35 -0.44 23.39
CA VAL A 278 -8.87 -0.62 22.02
C VAL A 278 -7.98 -1.86 22.01
N THR A 279 -8.51 -2.98 21.52
CA THR A 279 -7.71 -4.20 21.28
C THR A 279 -7.42 -4.28 19.80
N GLY A 280 -6.14 -4.18 19.43
CA GLY A 280 -5.67 -4.39 18.06
C GLY A 280 -5.52 -5.88 17.77
N ASP A 281 -6.64 -6.60 17.62
CA ASP A 281 -6.57 -7.96 17.08
C ASP A 281 -6.31 -7.89 15.58
N LEU A 282 -5.20 -8.47 15.15
CA LEU A 282 -4.81 -8.56 13.73
C LEU A 282 -5.71 -9.50 12.92
N ARG A 283 -6.64 -10.21 13.57
CA ARG A 283 -7.63 -11.06 12.90
C ARG A 283 -8.90 -10.32 12.51
N ALA A 284 -9.18 -9.17 13.11
CA ALA A 284 -10.32 -8.35 12.74
C ALA A 284 -9.96 -7.38 11.61
N PHE A 285 -10.86 -7.17 10.65
CA PHE A 285 -10.63 -6.28 9.51
C PHE A 285 -11.81 -5.36 9.24
N ALA A 286 -11.54 -4.22 8.62
CA ALA A 286 -12.51 -3.27 8.11
C ALA A 286 -12.21 -2.95 6.64
N ALA A 287 -13.23 -3.00 5.81
CA ALA A 287 -13.23 -2.63 4.41
C ALA A 287 -14.02 -1.34 4.21
N LEU A 288 -13.42 -0.37 3.53
CA LEU A 288 -14.05 0.89 3.16
C LEU A 288 -14.40 0.84 1.67
N TYR A 289 -15.59 1.30 1.32
CA TYR A 289 -16.06 1.44 -0.05
C TYR A 289 -16.47 2.89 -0.28
N VAL A 290 -16.05 3.46 -1.41
CA VAL A 290 -16.36 4.85 -1.77
C VAL A 290 -16.78 4.93 -3.24
N ASP A 291 -17.52 5.98 -3.56
CA ASP A 291 -17.84 6.36 -4.94
C ASP A 291 -16.81 7.37 -5.44
N TYR A 292 -16.14 7.07 -6.54
CA TYR A 292 -15.12 7.94 -7.16
C TYR A 292 -15.70 8.99 -8.09
N SER A 293 -17.01 8.93 -8.38
CA SER A 293 -17.67 9.82 -9.32
C SER A 293 -18.05 11.17 -8.71
N THR A 294 -18.06 11.29 -7.39
CA THR A 294 -18.50 12.50 -6.70
C THR A 294 -17.58 12.84 -5.52
N PHE A 295 -17.54 14.12 -5.16
CA PHE A 295 -16.97 14.57 -3.89
C PHE A 295 -17.87 14.26 -2.69
N ASN A 296 -18.99 13.56 -2.90
CA ASN A 296 -19.89 13.22 -1.81
C ASN A 296 -19.24 12.15 -0.94
N TYR A 297 -19.34 12.35 0.37
CA TYR A 297 -18.79 11.46 1.40
C TYR A 297 -19.58 10.15 1.55
N ASP A 298 -20.26 9.70 0.48
CA ASP A 298 -21.03 8.47 0.48
C ASP A 298 -20.09 7.28 0.59
N ARG A 299 -20.02 6.74 1.80
CA ARG A 299 -19.12 5.65 2.15
C ARG A 299 -19.86 4.52 2.80
N ILE A 300 -19.36 3.31 2.59
CA ILE A 300 -19.77 2.11 3.30
C ILE A 300 -18.52 1.59 3.99
N GLU A 301 -18.59 1.37 5.29
CA GLU A 301 -17.57 0.66 6.05
C GLU A 301 -18.17 -0.66 6.55
N ILE A 302 -17.50 -1.77 6.24
CA ILE A 302 -17.87 -3.10 6.70
C ILE A 302 -16.72 -3.61 7.55
N ALA A 303 -16.97 -3.97 8.81
CA ALA A 303 -15.97 -4.59 9.66
C ALA A 303 -16.41 -6.00 10.06
N ALA A 304 -15.46 -6.93 10.11
CA ALA A 304 -15.68 -8.32 10.45
C ALA A 304 -14.73 -8.74 11.57
N TYR A 305 -15.31 -9.40 12.58
CA TYR A 305 -14.65 -9.81 13.81
C TYR A 305 -14.91 -11.29 14.05
N PRO A 306 -13.88 -12.14 14.26
CA PRO A 306 -14.10 -13.51 14.69
C PRO A 306 -14.61 -13.50 16.14
N VAL A 307 -15.75 -14.14 16.38
CA VAL A 307 -16.42 -14.11 17.69
C VAL A 307 -15.54 -14.67 18.81
N GLU A 308 -14.72 -15.68 18.51
CA GLU A 308 -13.77 -16.29 19.45
C GLU A 308 -12.72 -15.31 20.02
N SER A 309 -12.33 -14.29 19.25
CA SER A 309 -11.40 -13.26 19.71
C SER A 309 -12.06 -12.24 20.64
N TYR A 310 -13.39 -12.19 20.63
CA TYR A 310 -14.19 -11.19 21.32
C TYR A 310 -15.37 -11.86 22.02
N PRO A 311 -15.12 -12.70 23.03
CA PRO A 311 -16.19 -13.40 23.73
C PRO A 311 -17.16 -12.41 24.39
N ASP A 312 -16.74 -11.18 24.72
CA ASP A 312 -17.65 -10.14 25.21
C ASP A 312 -18.66 -9.67 24.15
N LEU A 313 -18.32 -9.75 22.84
CA LEU A 313 -19.29 -9.60 21.73
C LEU A 313 -20.24 -10.80 21.63
N ALA A 314 -19.86 -11.94 22.19
CA ALA A 314 -20.69 -13.14 22.32
C ALA A 314 -21.48 -13.20 23.64
N LEU A 315 -21.06 -12.47 24.68
CA LEU A 315 -21.50 -12.64 26.07
C LEU A 315 -22.24 -11.43 26.66
N GLY A 316 -22.27 -10.29 25.98
CA GLY A 316 -22.81 -9.06 26.57
C GLY A 316 -24.31 -9.08 26.81
N ASP A 317 -25.08 -9.65 25.89
CA ASP A 317 -26.54 -9.65 25.92
C ASP A 317 -27.04 -10.66 24.87
N PRO A 318 -28.12 -11.42 25.13
CA PRO A 318 -28.86 -12.11 24.08
C PRO A 318 -29.06 -11.15 22.89
N PRO A 319 -29.10 -11.63 21.64
CA PRO A 319 -29.27 -10.74 20.48
C PRO A 319 -30.49 -9.79 20.60
N ALA A 320 -31.53 -10.23 21.33
CA ALA A 320 -32.70 -9.43 21.69
C ALA A 320 -32.39 -8.23 22.62
N ASP A 321 -31.49 -8.39 23.59
CA ASP A 321 -31.08 -7.34 24.51
C ASP A 321 -30.09 -6.37 23.84
N LEU A 322 -29.26 -6.84 22.91
CA LEU A 322 -28.43 -5.96 22.10
C LEU A 322 -29.25 -5.14 21.10
N ALA A 323 -30.27 -5.73 20.47
CA ALA A 323 -31.24 -5.00 19.67
C ALA A 323 -31.96 -3.95 20.51
N LYS A 324 -32.33 -4.29 21.75
CA LYS A 324 -32.92 -3.37 22.72
C LYS A 324 -31.96 -2.24 23.10
N ASN A 325 -30.65 -2.50 23.25
CA ASN A 325 -29.64 -1.48 23.53
C ASN A 325 -29.41 -0.53 22.35
N MET A 326 -29.39 -1.04 21.11
CA MET A 326 -29.36 -0.20 19.91
C MET A 326 -30.63 0.63 19.76
N LEU A 327 -31.79 0.06 20.08
CA LEU A 327 -33.10 0.75 20.09
C LEU A 327 -33.17 1.83 21.18
N ASN A 328 -32.63 1.58 22.37
CA ASN A 328 -32.65 2.52 23.50
C ASN A 328 -31.77 3.76 23.24
N ALA A 329 -30.82 3.68 22.31
CA ALA A 329 -30.04 4.83 21.86
C ALA A 329 -30.79 5.73 20.85
N ALA A 330 -32.02 5.37 20.45
CA ALA A 330 -32.73 5.99 19.34
C ALA A 330 -34.19 6.40 19.66
N PRO A 331 -34.45 7.71 19.80
CA PRO A 331 -35.71 8.27 19.34
C PRO A 331 -35.46 9.58 18.58
N SER A 332 -35.15 9.50 17.29
CA SER A 332 -35.30 10.64 16.37
C SER A 332 -36.32 10.28 15.29
N GLU A 333 -37.14 11.26 14.92
CA GLU A 333 -38.15 11.16 13.87
C GLU A 333 -37.50 10.71 12.54
N GLY A 334 -38.03 9.67 11.87
CA GLY A 334 -37.52 9.16 10.59
C GLY A 334 -36.55 7.97 10.63
N GLN A 335 -36.22 7.44 11.82
CA GLN A 335 -35.43 6.20 11.93
C GLN A 335 -36.31 4.94 11.84
N HIS A 336 -35.91 4.01 10.98
CA HIS A 336 -36.50 2.70 10.83
C HIS A 336 -35.57 1.64 11.40
N VAL A 337 -36.14 0.67 12.13
CA VAL A 337 -35.39 -0.46 12.72
C VAL A 337 -35.96 -1.78 12.25
N LYS A 338 -35.08 -2.68 11.84
CA LYS A 338 -35.41 -4.04 11.46
C LYS A 338 -34.49 -5.00 12.22
N SER A 339 -35.06 -5.95 12.94
CA SER A 339 -34.29 -6.94 13.69
C SER A 339 -34.95 -8.31 13.64
N GLY A 340 -34.15 -9.36 13.78
CA GLY A 340 -34.62 -10.73 13.83
C GLY A 340 -33.71 -11.74 13.12
N PRO A 341 -34.01 -13.04 13.28
CA PRO A 341 -33.33 -14.10 12.55
C PRO A 341 -33.68 -14.06 11.05
N GLY A 342 -32.79 -14.58 10.20
CA GLY A 342 -33.04 -14.75 8.77
C GLY A 342 -33.05 -13.46 7.93
N ILE A 343 -32.75 -12.31 8.52
CA ILE A 343 -32.48 -11.07 7.77
C ILE A 343 -31.14 -11.21 7.03
N ALA A 344 -30.08 -11.54 7.77
CA ALA A 344 -28.75 -11.91 7.28
C ALA A 344 -28.02 -12.65 8.43
N GLY A 345 -27.39 -13.80 8.14
CA GLY A 345 -26.79 -14.63 9.19
C GLY A 345 -27.83 -15.28 10.12
N ARG A 346 -27.35 -15.63 11.31
CA ARG A 346 -28.15 -16.15 12.44
C ARG A 346 -29.04 -15.04 13.01
N TYR A 347 -28.48 -13.83 13.14
CA TYR A 347 -29.19 -12.67 13.68
C TYR A 347 -28.70 -11.37 13.06
N ALA A 348 -29.61 -10.42 12.89
CA ALA A 348 -29.27 -9.07 12.46
C ALA A 348 -30.09 -7.99 13.17
N VAL A 349 -29.48 -6.83 13.33
CA VAL A 349 -30.13 -5.56 13.69
C VAL A 349 -29.72 -4.51 12.68
N LEU A 350 -30.68 -3.87 12.04
CA LEU A 350 -30.48 -2.86 11.01
C LEU A 350 -31.21 -1.58 11.45
N VAL A 351 -30.56 -0.45 11.29
CA VAL A 351 -31.10 0.89 11.52
C VAL A 351 -30.81 1.73 10.28
N ALA A 352 -31.79 2.45 9.77
CA ALA A 352 -31.59 3.44 8.70
C ALA A 352 -32.42 4.69 8.99
N ASN A 353 -31.85 5.86 8.72
CA ASN A 353 -32.58 7.12 8.72
C ASN A 353 -33.09 7.41 7.31
N GLU A 354 -34.41 7.37 7.11
CA GLU A 354 -35.06 7.64 5.83
C GLU A 354 -35.77 9.00 5.82
N GLY A 355 -35.46 9.86 6.80
CA GLY A 355 -35.92 11.24 6.84
C GLY A 355 -35.36 12.11 5.69
N PRO A 356 -35.74 13.40 5.64
CA PRO A 356 -35.33 14.33 4.59
C PRO A 356 -33.80 14.53 4.48
N ASP A 357 -33.07 14.20 5.55
CA ASP A 357 -31.61 14.07 5.56
C ASP A 357 -31.24 12.59 5.78
N PRO A 358 -31.21 11.74 4.73
CA PRO A 358 -30.87 10.32 4.85
C PRO A 358 -29.37 10.16 5.14
N GLY A 359 -29.00 10.41 6.41
CA GLY A 359 -27.60 10.61 6.77
C GLY A 359 -26.87 9.34 7.18
N TYR A 360 -27.56 8.34 7.71
CA TYR A 360 -26.90 7.25 8.44
C TYR A 360 -27.69 5.96 8.40
N ALA A 361 -26.99 4.87 8.11
CA ALA A 361 -27.47 3.50 8.16
C ALA A 361 -26.42 2.62 8.85
N GLU A 362 -26.87 1.71 9.71
CA GLU A 362 -26.01 0.80 10.46
C GLU A 362 -26.62 -0.59 10.49
N ALA A 363 -25.80 -1.63 10.31
CA ALA A 363 -26.19 -3.00 10.58
C ALA A 363 -25.19 -3.69 11.52
N LYS A 364 -25.70 -4.57 12.37
CA LYS A 364 -24.92 -5.51 13.17
C LYS A 364 -25.44 -6.91 12.90
N LEU A 365 -24.54 -7.79 12.48
CA LEU A 365 -24.86 -9.13 11.97
C LEU A 365 -24.04 -10.17 12.73
N TRP A 366 -24.65 -11.31 13.01
CA TRP A 366 -24.00 -12.50 13.54
C TRP A 366 -24.29 -13.67 12.64
N GLY A 367 -23.29 -14.46 12.31
CA GLY A 367 -23.48 -15.69 11.56
C GLY A 367 -22.17 -16.36 11.21
N LYS A 368 -22.29 -17.51 10.54
CA LYS A 368 -21.15 -18.27 10.05
C LYS A 368 -20.65 -17.67 8.73
N GLY A 369 -19.35 -17.41 8.63
CA GLY A 369 -18.69 -17.13 7.36
C GLY A 369 -18.76 -18.32 6.40
N THR A 370 -18.34 -18.11 5.15
CA THR A 370 -18.35 -19.16 4.12
C THR A 370 -17.43 -20.34 4.44
N ASP A 371 -16.48 -20.16 5.35
CA ASP A 371 -15.57 -21.19 5.86
C ASP A 371 -15.99 -21.78 7.22
N GLY A 372 -17.17 -21.40 7.74
CA GLY A 372 -17.69 -21.88 9.02
C GLY A 372 -17.20 -21.11 10.25
N THR A 373 -16.40 -20.04 10.09
CA THR A 373 -15.99 -19.18 11.21
C THR A 373 -17.18 -18.42 11.77
N ASP A 374 -17.36 -18.37 13.10
CA ASP A 374 -18.36 -17.49 13.70
C ASP A 374 -17.91 -16.04 13.62
N LEU A 375 -18.69 -15.22 12.93
CA LEU A 375 -18.39 -13.81 12.67
C LEU A 375 -19.43 -12.89 13.29
N PHE A 376 -18.93 -11.80 13.84
CA PHE A 376 -19.67 -10.58 14.09
C PHE A 376 -19.29 -9.56 13.01
N VAL A 377 -20.27 -8.99 12.32
CA VAL A 377 -20.04 -8.03 11.24
C VAL A 377 -20.82 -6.76 11.52
N THR A 378 -20.17 -5.61 11.35
CA THR A 378 -20.82 -4.29 11.37
C THR A 378 -20.80 -3.67 9.99
N ILE A 379 -21.88 -3.01 9.61
CA ILE A 379 -21.97 -2.15 8.43
C ILE A 379 -22.29 -0.75 8.93
N THR A 380 -21.56 0.25 8.45
CA THR A 380 -21.90 1.67 8.61
C THR A 380 -21.92 2.31 7.24
N ALA A 381 -23.00 2.98 6.88
CA ALA A 381 -23.17 3.62 5.58
C ALA A 381 -23.83 5.00 5.72
N THR A 382 -23.54 5.89 4.78
CA THR A 382 -24.27 7.14 4.59
C THR A 382 -25.10 7.07 3.32
N GLY A 383 -26.27 7.73 3.29
CA GLY A 383 -27.12 7.77 2.10
C GLY A 383 -27.73 6.43 1.67
N MET A 384 -27.86 5.47 2.59
CA MET A 384 -28.39 4.13 2.29
C MET A 384 -29.77 3.93 2.92
N THR A 385 -30.72 3.47 2.12
CA THR A 385 -32.08 3.08 2.56
C THR A 385 -32.08 1.76 3.33
N MET A 386 -33.16 1.46 4.07
CA MET A 386 -33.31 0.19 4.78
C MET A 386 -33.26 -1.02 3.84
N ASP A 387 -33.80 -0.89 2.62
CA ASP A 387 -33.82 -1.97 1.63
C ASP A 387 -32.44 -2.22 1.02
N GLU A 388 -31.68 -1.17 0.74
CA GLU A 388 -30.28 -1.28 0.30
C GLU A 388 -29.40 -1.88 1.39
N LEU A 389 -29.55 -1.43 2.64
CA LEU A 389 -28.83 -1.98 3.80
C LEU A 389 -29.17 -3.47 4.02
N THR A 390 -30.44 -3.82 3.92
CA THR A 390 -30.90 -5.22 3.99
C THR A 390 -30.27 -6.06 2.88
N SER A 391 -30.24 -5.54 1.65
CA SER A 391 -29.70 -6.25 0.49
C SER A 391 -28.19 -6.45 0.62
N LEU A 392 -27.46 -5.42 1.04
CA LEU A 392 -26.02 -5.50 1.30
C LEU A 392 -25.73 -6.51 2.42
N ALA A 393 -26.44 -6.44 3.56
CA ALA A 393 -26.28 -7.37 4.67
C ALA A 393 -26.44 -8.83 4.23
N LYS A 394 -27.44 -9.12 3.39
CA LYS A 394 -27.65 -10.45 2.82
C LYS A 394 -26.52 -10.89 1.90
N SER A 395 -25.98 -9.98 1.09
CA SER A 395 -24.91 -10.30 0.14
C SER A 395 -23.59 -10.72 0.79
N LEU A 396 -23.40 -10.43 2.08
CA LEU A 396 -22.21 -10.87 2.84
C LEU A 396 -22.18 -12.38 3.09
N GLY A 397 -23.26 -13.10 2.78
CA GLY A 397 -23.27 -14.56 2.75
C GLY A 397 -23.15 -15.22 4.13
N LEU A 398 -23.51 -14.52 5.21
CA LEU A 398 -23.49 -15.09 6.55
C LEU A 398 -24.59 -16.16 6.70
N GLY A 399 -24.20 -17.35 7.15
CA GLY A 399 -25.09 -18.50 7.38
C GLY A 399 -25.83 -18.44 8.72
N PRO A 400 -27.01 -19.11 8.84
CA PRO A 400 -27.87 -19.07 10.03
C PRO A 400 -27.55 -20.10 11.12
N GLU A 401 -26.72 -21.11 10.84
CA GLU A 401 -26.58 -22.32 11.68
C GLU A 401 -25.79 -22.11 12.99
N ASP A 402 -26.03 -22.99 13.96
CA ASP A 402 -25.18 -23.29 15.11
C ASP A 402 -24.21 -24.43 14.76
#